data_AF-A0A370KZI6-F1
#
_entry.id   AF-A0A370KZI6-F1
#
_cell.length_a   1.000
_cell.length_b   1.000
_cell.length_c   1.000
_cell.angle_alpha   90.00
_cell.angle_beta   90.00
_cell.angle_gamma   90.00
#
_symmetry.space_group_name_H-M   'P 1'
#
loop_
_entity.id
_entity.type
_entity.pdbx_description
1 polymer ?
#
loop_
_entity_poly.entity_id
_entity_poly.type
_entity_poly.pdbx_seq_one_letter_code
_entity_poly.pdbx_strand_id
1 'polypeptide(L)' 'MNIALETKPETPTGRIGNRDEYRLARQRIDELAGVQDETPEGLELAALTVAVLDYEARFGGTKDAASR' A
#
# COMPACT_ATOMS: atom_id res chain seq x y z
N MET A 1 -8.84 -15.06 -30.25
CA MET A 1 -9.15 -14.09 -29.18
C MET A 1 -7.93 -14.01 -28.28
N ASN A 2 -7.16 -12.93 -28.36
CA ASN A 2 -6.10 -12.68 -27.40
C ASN A 2 -6.76 -12.14 -26.13
N ILE A 3 -6.88 -12.99 -25.12
CA ILE A 3 -7.22 -12.56 -23.77
C ILE A 3 -5.96 -11.88 -23.26
N ALA A 4 -5.85 -10.57 -23.48
CA ALA A 4 -4.93 -9.76 -22.72
C ALA A 4 -5.41 -9.88 -21.27
N LEU A 5 -4.78 -10.78 -20.52
CA LEU A 5 -4.86 -10.78 -19.07
C LEU A 5 -4.33 -9.42 -18.66
N GLU A 6 -5.25 -8.48 -18.39
CA GLU A 6 -4.93 -7.24 -17.71
C GLU A 6 -4.22 -7.63 -16.43
N THR A 7 -2.90 -7.56 -16.46
CA THR A 7 -2.07 -7.64 -15.28
C THR A 7 -2.51 -6.47 -14.41
N LYS A 8 -3.45 -6.73 -13.48
CA LYS A 8 -3.66 -5.85 -12.35
C LYS A 8 -2.26 -5.59 -11.80
N PRO A 9 -1.85 -4.32 -11.62
CA PRO A 9 -0.54 -4.06 -11.02
C PRO A 9 -0.49 -4.89 -9.74
N GLU A 10 0.46 -5.83 -9.67
CA GLU A 10 0.70 -6.61 -8.47
C GLU A 10 0.96 -5.58 -7.39
N THR A 11 -0.05 -5.31 -6.57
CA THR A 11 0.08 -4.25 -5.57
C THR A 11 1.15 -4.77 -4.62
N PRO A 12 2.24 -4.02 -4.39
CA PRO A 12 3.34 -4.53 -3.62
C PRO A 12 2.86 -4.79 -2.18
N THR A 13 2.59 -6.05 -1.86
CA THR A 13 2.41 -6.53 -0.49
C THR A 13 3.76 -6.62 0.24
N GLY A 14 4.86 -6.36 -0.46
CA GLY A 14 6.22 -6.25 0.07
C GLY A 14 6.66 -4.82 0.35
N ARG A 15 7.97 -4.65 0.56
CA ARG A 15 8.58 -3.35 0.86
C ARG A 15 8.41 -2.37 -0.30
N ILE A 16 7.79 -1.22 -0.04
CA ILE A 16 7.71 -0.12 -1.00
C ILE A 16 9.10 0.47 -1.24
N GLY A 17 9.57 0.41 -2.49
CA GLY A 17 10.89 0.85 -2.93
C GLY A 17 10.91 2.27 -3.50
N ASN A 18 9.79 2.77 -4.01
CA ASN A 18 9.71 4.07 -4.67
C ASN A 18 8.37 4.79 -4.46
N ARG A 19 8.28 6.03 -4.97
CA ARG A 19 7.10 6.91 -4.79
C ARG A 19 5.87 6.46 -5.57
N ASP A 20 6.05 5.78 -6.70
CA ASP A 20 4.93 5.27 -7.50
C ASP A 20 4.28 4.06 -6.83
N GLU A 21 5.07 3.14 -6.30
CA GLU A 21 4.62 2.03 -5.47
C GLU A 21 3.89 2.53 -4.22
N TYR A 22 4.40 3.59 -3.57
CA TYR A 22 3.72 4.25 -2.45
C TYR A 22 2.33 4.76 -2.83
N ARG A 23 2.20 5.43 -3.98
CA ARG A 23 0.92 5.95 -4.47
C ARG A 23 -0.06 4.81 -4.79
N LEU A 24 0.42 3.75 -5.43
CA LEU A 24 -0.42 2.58 -5.74
C LEU A 24 -0.88 1.86 -4.47
N ALA A 25 0.01 1.66 -3.49
CA ALA A 25 -0.33 1.07 -2.21
C ALA A 25 -1.38 1.91 -1.46
N ARG A 26 -1.24 3.24 -1.44
CA ARG A 26 -2.23 4.18 -0.88
C ARG A 26 -3.59 4.07 -1.56
N GLN A 27 -3.61 4.07 -2.90
CA GLN A 27 -4.85 3.92 -3.65
C GLN A 27 -5.54 2.58 -3.34
N ARG A 28 -4.75 1.50 -3.27
CA ARG A 28 -5.28 0.17 -2.96
C ARG A 28 -5.85 0.08 -1.55
N ILE A 29 -5.20 0.71 -0.56
CA ILE A 29 -5.75 0.83 0.80
C ILE A 29 -7.12 1.51 0.78
N ASP A 30 -7.26 2.61 0.02
CA ASP A 30 -8.53 3.33 -0.11
C ASP A 30 -9.61 2.46 -0.79
N GLU A 31 -9.24 1.64 -1.78
CA GLU A 31 -10.15 0.66 -2.43
C GLU A 31 -10.58 -0.49 -1.50
N LEU A 32 -9.73 -0.87 -0.55
CA LEU A 32 -9.97 -1.93 0.42
C LEU A 32 -10.63 -1.41 1.71
N ALA A 33 -10.98 -0.13 1.78
CA ALA A 33 -11.63 0.45 2.94
C ALA A 33 -12.96 -0.26 3.26
N GLY A 34 -13.05 -0.86 4.45
CA GLY A 34 -14.26 -1.57 4.91
C GLY A 34 -14.31 -3.07 4.60
N VAL A 35 -13.22 -3.64 4.07
CA VAL A 35 -13.04 -5.09 3.99
C VAL A 35 -12.86 -5.68 5.39
N GLN A 36 -13.36 -6.91 5.60
CA GLN A 36 -13.22 -7.63 6.87
C GLN A 36 -11.79 -8.18 7.02
N ASP A 37 -11.21 -8.03 8.21
CA ASP A 37 -9.79 -8.34 8.48
C ASP A 37 -9.41 -9.81 8.23
N GLU A 38 -10.36 -10.74 8.34
CA GLU A 38 -10.16 -12.18 8.19
C GLU A 38 -10.33 -12.71 6.75
N THR A 39 -10.57 -11.82 5.78
CA THR A 39 -10.54 -12.19 4.35
C THR A 39 -9.13 -11.99 3.76
N PRO A 40 -8.82 -12.62 2.61
CA PRO A 40 -7.56 -12.37 1.90
C PRO A 40 -7.30 -10.89 1.63
N GLU A 41 -8.34 -10.12 1.32
CA GLU A 41 -8.27 -8.69 1.11
C GLU A 41 -8.03 -7.91 2.42
N GLY A 42 -8.51 -8.40 3.56
CA GLY A 42 -8.18 -7.84 4.88
C GLY A 42 -6.71 -8.03 5.24
N LEU A 43 -6.16 -9.20 4.91
CA LEU A 43 -4.72 -9.48 5.04
C LEU A 43 -3.88 -8.59 4.08
N GLU A 44 -4.37 -8.35 2.87
CA GLU A 44 -3.76 -7.42 1.90
C GLU A 44 -3.72 -5.99 2.47
N LEU A 45 -4.85 -5.50 2.99
CA LEU A 45 -4.97 -4.19 3.63
C LEU A 45 -3.96 -4.03 4.79
N ALA A 46 -3.86 -5.04 5.65
CA ALA A 46 -2.91 -5.03 6.76
C ALA A 46 -1.45 -4.96 6.27
N ALA A 47 -1.09 -5.76 5.27
CA ALA A 47 0.25 -5.77 4.70
C ALA A 47 0.62 -4.42 4.04
N LEU A 48 -0.30 -3.85 3.24
CA LEU A 48 -0.11 -2.56 2.58
C LEU A 48 0.03 -1.42 3.59
N THR A 49 -0.76 -1.44 4.66
CA THR A 49 -0.68 -0.45 5.74
C THR A 49 0.70 -0.45 6.38
N VAL A 50 1.25 -1.64 6.69
CA VAL A 50 2.60 -1.78 7.25
C VAL A 50 3.67 -1.28 6.26
N ALA A 51 3.55 -1.63 4.97
CA ALA A 51 4.51 -1.22 3.96
C ALA A 51 4.53 0.31 3.74
N VAL A 52 3.36 0.95 3.79
CA VAL A 52 3.20 2.41 3.73
C VAL A 52 3.87 3.08 4.93
N LEU A 53 3.62 2.60 6.15
CA LEU A 53 4.23 3.14 7.36
C LEU A 53 5.77 3.01 7.34
N ASP A 54 6.30 1.88 6.86
CA ASP A 54 7.76 1.71 6.70
C ASP A 54 8.35 2.69 5.67
N TYR A 55 7.65 2.92 4.55
CA TYR A 55 8.08 3.91 3.57
C TYR A 55 8.05 5.33 4.14
N GLU A 56 6.99 5.71 4.85
CA GLU A 56 6.85 7.01 5.51
C GLU A 56 7.89 7.21 6.61
N ALA A 57 8.24 6.17 7.38
CA ALA A 57 9.31 6.26 8.37
C ALA A 57 10.68 6.52 7.71
N ARG A 58 10.94 5.92 6.54
CA ARG A 58 12.20 6.07 5.80
C ARG A 58 12.31 7.40 5.04
N PHE A 59 11.20 7.90 4.50
CA PHE A 59 11.20 9.01 3.53
C PHE A 59 10.23 10.15 3.87
N GLY A 60 9.26 9.93 4.75
CA GLY A 60 8.24 10.90 5.18
C GLY A 60 8.65 11.75 6.40
N GLY A 61 9.82 11.51 6.97
CA GLY A 61 10.37 12.28 8.09
C GLY A 61 10.76 13.72 7.73
N THR A 62 9.78 14.61 7.52
CA THR A 62 9.94 16.08 7.64
C THR A 62 8.62 16.81 7.92
N LYS A 63 7.75 16.34 8.84
CA LYS A 63 6.72 17.25 9.44
C LYS A 63 6.47 17.13 10.95
N ASP A 64 6.61 15.97 11.58
CA ASP A 64 6.19 15.83 13.00
C ASP A 64 7.32 15.75 14.03
N ALA A 65 8.59 15.80 13.62
CA ALA A 65 9.72 15.86 14.56
C ALA A 65 9.93 17.25 15.20
N ALA A 66 9.12 18.26 14.85
CA ALA A 66 9.26 19.65 15.31
C ALA A 66 8.10 20.15 16.20
N SER A 67 7.25 19.25 16.72
CA SER A 67 6.20 19.64 17.67
C SER A 67 6.11 18.68 18.84
N ARG A 68 7.11 18.74 19.73
CA ARG A 68 6.97 18.45 21.16
C ARG A 68 7.86 19.40 21.95
#